data_AF-A0A379T156-F1
#
_entry.id   AF-A0A379T156-F1
#
_cell.length_a   1.000
_cell.length_b   1.000
_cell.length_c   1.000
_cell.angle_alpha   90.00
_cell.angle_beta   90.00
_cell.angle_gamma   90.00
#
_symmetry.space_group_name_H-M   'P 1'
#
loop_
_entity.id
_entity.type
_entity.pdbx_description
1 polymer ?
#
loop_
_entity_poly.entity_id
_entity_poly.type
_entity_poly.pdbx_seq_one_letter_code
_entity_poly.pdbx_strand_id
1 'polypeptide(L)'
;MVIIAVWFGIKLSLIAPMNRLIESIRHIASGDLVKRIDVEGSNEMGQLADNLRHMQSELVRTVGDVRNGANAIYSGASEIAMGNNDLSSPY
;
A
#
# COMPACT_ATOMS: atom_id res chain seq x y z
N MET A 1 -32.35 -8.59 27.95
CA MET A 1 -31.99 -7.28 27.37
C MET A 1 -30.50 -6.94 27.52
N VAL A 2 -29.90 -7.01 28.72
CA VAL A 2 -28.47 -6.67 28.94
C VAL A 2 -27.51 -7.50 28.09
N ILE A 3 -27.70 -8.82 28.02
CA ILE A 3 -26.86 -9.72 27.20
C ILE A 3 -26.90 -9.32 25.72
N ILE A 4 -28.08 -8.95 25.20
CA ILE A 4 -28.26 -8.52 23.80
C ILE A 4 -27.54 -7.19 23.56
N ALA A 5 -27.63 -6.24 24.51
CA ALA A 5 -26.94 -4.95 24.42
C ALA A 5 -25.40 -5.10 24.46
N VAL A 6 -24.89 -5.94 25.35
CA VAL A 6 -23.45 -6.24 25.44
C VAL A 6 -22.96 -6.92 24.17
N TRP A 7 -23.70 -7.92 23.66
CA TRP A 7 -23.35 -8.62 22.43
C TRP A 7 -23.33 -7.66 21.22
N PHE A 8 -24.30 -6.76 21.12
CA PHE A 8 -24.34 -5.76 20.06
C PHE A 8 -23.18 -4.76 20.17
N GLY A 9 -22.86 -4.30 21.38
CA GLY A 9 -21.73 -3.41 21.65
C GLY A 9 -20.39 -4.02 21.25
N ILE A 10 -20.13 -5.28 21.62
CA ILE A 10 -18.91 -6.01 21.23
C ILE A 10 -18.82 -6.15 19.70
N LYS A 11 -19.94 -6.50 19.05
CA LYS A 11 -19.96 -6.69 17.60
C LYS A 11 -19.61 -5.41 16.85
N LEU A 12 -20.16 -4.26 17.27
CA LEU A 12 -19.84 -2.98 16.64
C LEU A 12 -18.45 -2.47 17.01
N SER A 13 -18.02 -2.63 18.27
CA SER A 13 -16.78 -2.04 18.75
C SER A 13 -15.52 -2.85 18.44
N LEU A 14 -15.64 -4.15 18.19
CA LEU A 14 -14.49 -5.04 17.99
C LEU A 14 -14.58 -5.79 16.66
N ILE A 15 -15.70 -6.48 16.39
CA ILE A 15 -15.80 -7.38 15.22
C ILE A 15 -15.86 -6.59 13.91
N ALA A 16 -16.68 -5.54 13.85
CA ALA A 16 -16.81 -4.70 12.65
C ALA A 16 -15.49 -4.02 12.24
N PRO A 17 -14.75 -3.30 13.11
CA PRO A 17 -13.48 -2.70 12.74
C PRO A 17 -12.41 -3.74 12.40
N MET A 18 -12.35 -4.88 13.11
CA MET A 18 -11.42 -5.96 12.81
C MET A 18 -11.60 -6.51 11.38
N ASN A 19 -12.84 -6.72 10.94
CA ASN A 19 -13.12 -7.18 9.57
C ASN A 19 -12.64 -6.17 8.51
N ARG A 20 -12.79 -4.86 8.77
CA ARG A 20 -12.27 -3.80 7.87
C ARG A 20 -10.74 -3.82 7.78
N LEU A 21 -10.06 -4.06 8.90
CA LEU A 21 -8.59 -4.18 8.91
C LEU A 21 -8.13 -5.42 8.13
N ILE A 22 -8.81 -6.56 8.29
CA ILE A 22 -8.52 -7.78 7.52
C ILE A 22 -8.70 -7.54 6.01
N GLU A 23 -9.77 -6.85 5.63
CA GLU A 23 -10.00 -6.49 4.22
C GLU A 23 -8.91 -5.57 3.68
N SER A 24 -8.49 -4.57 4.46
CA SER A 24 -7.37 -3.68 4.11
C SER A 24 -6.07 -4.45 3.89
N ILE A 25 -5.77 -5.41 4.77
CA ILE A 25 -4.60 -6.29 4.62
C ILE A 25 -4.69 -7.13 3.34
N ARG A 26 -5.87 -7.66 3.00
CA ARG A 26 -6.06 -8.41 1.74
C ARG A 26 -5.78 -7.54 0.51
N HIS A 27 -6.20 -6.28 0.54
CA HIS A 27 -5.89 -5.34 -0.54
C HIS A 27 -4.41 -5.07 -0.67
N ILE A 28 -3.74 -4.76 0.45
CA ILE A 28 -2.28 -4.56 0.48
C ILE A 28 -1.54 -5.80 -0.06
N ALA A 29 -1.92 -7.00 0.41
CA ALA A 29 -1.33 -8.26 -0.02
C ALA A 29 -1.56 -8.56 -1.51
N SER A 30 -2.65 -8.06 -2.08
CA SER A 30 -2.92 -8.15 -3.53
C SER A 30 -2.19 -7.10 -4.37
N GLY A 31 -1.44 -6.19 -3.73
CA GLY A 31 -0.75 -5.07 -4.38
C GLY A 31 -1.62 -3.83 -4.61
N ASP A 32 -2.88 -3.84 -4.17
CA ASP A 32 -3.74 -2.65 -4.16
C ASP A 32 -3.43 -1.79 -2.92
N LEU A 33 -2.61 -0.77 -3.13
CA LEU A 33 -2.18 0.18 -2.10
C LEU A 33 -2.95 1.50 -2.15
N VAL A 34 -3.98 1.60 -2.98
CA VAL A 34 -4.74 2.85 -3.18
C VAL A 34 -5.92 2.93 -2.20
N LYS A 35 -6.45 1.77 -1.78
CA LYS A 35 -7.55 1.72 -0.82
C LYS A 35 -7.14 2.25 0.54
N ARG A 36 -7.94 3.17 1.07
CA ARG A 36 -7.75 3.77 2.38
C ARG A 36 -8.18 2.84 3.50
N ILE A 37 -7.40 2.82 4.56
CA ILE A 37 -7.72 2.13 5.81
C ILE A 37 -8.57 3.09 6.67
N ASP A 38 -9.88 2.89 6.66
CA ASP A 38 -10.88 3.72 7.35
C ASP A 38 -11.34 3.05 8.67
N VAL A 39 -10.42 3.03 9.63
CA VAL A 39 -10.67 2.59 11.00
C VAL A 39 -10.07 3.64 11.92
N GLU A 40 -10.95 4.30 12.68
CA GLU A 40 -10.59 5.30 13.67
C GLU A 40 -10.90 4.77 15.08
N GLY A 41 -10.13 5.24 16.07
CA GLY A 41 -10.33 4.88 17.46
C GLY A 41 -9.07 5.10 18.29
N SER A 42 -9.23 5.31 19.59
CA SER A 42 -8.11 5.42 20.53
C SER A 42 -7.76 4.09 21.21
N ASN A 43 -8.32 2.98 20.73
CA ASN A 43 -8.11 1.63 21.25
C ASN A 43 -7.09 0.86 20.39
N GLU A 44 -6.92 -0.42 20.70
CA GLU A 44 -6.00 -1.33 20.02
C GLU A 44 -6.29 -1.44 18.51
N MET A 45 -7.56 -1.31 18.10
CA MET A 45 -7.95 -1.36 16.68
C MET A 45 -7.50 -0.10 15.93
N GLY A 46 -7.58 1.07 16.56
CA GLY A 46 -7.06 2.31 15.99
C GLY A 46 -5.53 2.30 15.87
N GLN A 47 -4.82 1.81 16.89
CA GLN A 47 -3.37 1.62 16.83
C GLN A 47 -2.96 0.62 15.74
N LEU A 48 -3.71 -0.48 15.59
CA LEU A 48 -3.47 -1.43 14.50
C LEU A 48 -3.73 -0.79 13.12
N ALA A 49 -4.78 0.03 12.99
CA ALA A 49 -5.05 0.78 11.77
C ALA A 49 -3.89 1.74 11.42
N ASP A 50 -3.35 2.46 12.39
CA ASP A 50 -2.20 3.35 12.21
C ASP A 50 -0.96 2.61 11.73
N ASN A 51 -0.64 1.47 12.34
CA ASN A 51 0.47 0.63 11.93
C ASN A 51 0.29 0.10 10.49
N LEU A 52 -0.93 -0.32 10.13
CA LEU A 52 -1.23 -0.76 8.77
C LEU A 52 -1.14 0.40 7.76
N ARG A 53 -1.56 1.61 8.12
CA ARG A 53 -1.43 2.82 7.27
C ARG A 53 0.05 3.14 7.04
N HIS A 54 0.86 3.05 8.07
CA HIS A 54 2.30 3.25 7.96
C HIS A 54 2.95 2.21 7.04
N MET A 55 2.64 0.92 7.24
CA MET A 55 3.12 -0.17 6.38
C MET A 55 2.70 0.03 4.91
N GLN A 56 1.45 0.40 4.66
CA GLN A 56 0.96 0.70 3.30
C GLN A 56 1.76 1.84 2.66
N SER A 57 2.00 2.94 3.40
CA SER A 57 2.79 4.08 2.93
C SER A 57 4.22 3.69 2.54
N GLU A 58 4.89 2.88 3.37
CA GLU A 58 6.25 2.44 3.09
C GLU A 58 6.32 1.48 1.89
N LEU A 59 5.30 0.64 1.70
CA LEU A 59 5.22 -0.20 0.52
C LEU A 59 4.99 0.62 -0.76
N VAL A 60 4.12 1.65 -0.72
CA VAL A 60 3.92 2.58 -1.84
C VAL A 60 5.23 3.27 -2.22
N ARG A 61 5.98 3.76 -1.21
CA ARG A 61 7.29 4.38 -1.42
C ARG A 61 8.25 3.41 -2.10
N THR A 62 8.40 2.22 -1.55
CA THR A 62 9.31 1.19 -2.06
C THR A 62 9.00 0.84 -3.52
N VAL A 63 7.73 0.60 -3.85
CA VAL A 63 7.31 0.32 -5.23
C VAL A 63 7.56 1.52 -6.14
N GLY A 64 7.32 2.74 -5.66
CA GLY A 64 7.61 3.97 -6.38
C GLY A 64 9.10 4.12 -6.72
N ASP A 65 9.97 3.86 -5.76
CA ASP A 65 11.42 3.94 -5.94
C ASP A 65 11.94 2.90 -6.95
N VAL A 66 11.43 1.67 -6.88
CA VAL A 66 11.73 0.62 -7.87
C VAL A 66 11.30 1.05 -9.28
N ARG A 67 10.09 1.60 -9.43
CA ARG A 67 9.60 2.09 -10.73
C ARG A 67 10.45 3.24 -11.26
N ASN A 68 10.83 4.18 -10.41
CA ASN A 68 11.68 5.31 -10.79
C ASN A 68 13.06 4.84 -11.24
N GLY A 69 13.66 3.88 -10.52
CA GLY A 69 14.92 3.25 -10.91
C GLY A 69 14.83 2.55 -12.27
N ALA A 70 13.75 1.80 -12.52
CA ALA A 70 13.52 1.15 -13.81
C ALA A 70 13.40 2.17 -14.96
N ASN A 71 12.70 3.28 -14.75
CA ASN A 71 12.58 4.36 -15.74
C ASN A 71 13.94 5.03 -16.03
N ALA A 72 14.76 5.24 -15.00
CA ALA A 72 16.11 5.80 -15.17
C ALA A 72 17.01 4.86 -15.98
N ILE A 73 16.97 3.55 -15.70
CA ILE A 73 17.69 2.53 -16.47
C ILE A 73 17.22 2.52 -17.93
N TYR A 74 15.91 2.55 -18.17
CA TYR A 74 15.35 2.59 -19.52
C TYR A 74 15.82 3.82 -20.31
N SER A 75 15.77 5.00 -19.67
CA SER A 75 16.24 6.25 -20.28
C SER A 75 17.74 6.17 -20.62
N GLY A 76 18.58 5.71 -19.69
CA GLY A 76 20.02 5.57 -19.93
C GLY A 76 20.34 4.54 -21.02
N ALA A 77 19.61 3.42 -21.05
CA ALA A 77 19.76 2.43 -22.12
C ALA A 77 19.37 2.99 -23.50
N SER A 78 18.31 3.79 -23.58
CA SER A 78 17.91 4.48 -24.81
C SER A 78 18.96 5.49 -25.27
N GLU A 79 19.58 6.23 -24.33
CA GLU A 79 20.65 7.17 -24.62
C GLU A 79 21.90 6.46 -25.15
N ILE A 80 22.31 5.34 -24.54
CA ILE A 80 23.41 4.50 -25.02
C ILE A 80 23.11 3.98 -26.43
N ALA A 81 21.89 3.51 -26.69
CA ALA A 81 21.51 3.00 -28.01
C ALA A 81 21.55 4.10 -29.09
N MET A 82 21.10 5.31 -28.77
CA MET A 82 21.20 6.46 -29.67
C MET A 82 22.67 6.84 -29.92
N GLY A 83 23.50 6.91 -28.88
CA GLY A 83 24.93 7.19 -29.01
C GLY A 83 25.66 6.10 -29.82
N ASN A 84 25.30 4.83 -29.65
CA ASN A 84 25.87 3.74 -30.44
C ASN A 84 25.44 3.82 -31.92
N ASN A 85 24.20 4.19 -32.23
CA ASN A 85 23.77 4.43 -33.62
C ASN A 85 24.53 5.60 -34.27
N ASP A 86 24.83 6.65 -33.50
CA ASP A 86 25.63 7.78 -33.99
C ASP A 86 27.09 7.39 -34.25
N LEU A 87 27.71 6.65 -33.31
CA LEU A 87 29.08 6.14 -33.43
C LEU A 87 29.28 5.05 -34.50
N SER A 88 28.25 4.24 -34.74
CA SER A 88 28.27 3.18 -35.77
C SER A 88 27.77 3.66 -37.13
N SER A 89 27.34 4.93 -37.24
CA SER A 89 27.01 5.56 -38.51
C SER A 89 28.29 5.61 -39.36
N PRO A 90 28.33 4.94 -40.51
CA PRO A 90 29.47 5.05 -41.40
C PRO A 90 29.39 6.45 -42.05
N TYR A 91 30.44 7.24 -41.81
CA TYR A 91 30.80 8.54 -42.39
C TYR A 91 30.28 9.79 -41.67
#